data_AF-A0A0Q8P9D9-F1
#
_entry.id   AF-A0A0Q8P9D9-F1
#
_cell.length_a   1.000
_cell.length_b   1.000
_cell.length_c   1.000
_cell.angle_alpha   90.00
_cell.angle_beta   90.00
_cell.angle_gamma   90.00
#
_symmetry.space_group_name_H-M   'P 1'
#
loop_
_entity.id
_entity.type
_entity.pdbx_description
1 polymer ?
#
loop_
_entity_poly.entity_id
_entity_poly.type
_entity_poly.pdbx_seq_one_letter_code
_entity_poly.pdbx_strand_id
1 'polypeptide(L)'
;MIRNHGSRAALAAGLLLTLGLTTACSTGQSAGSGADASVAPVTGKISMTYLQKQGDQEYFVGEAAGAKAKAAELGVDLKVVNLGSDANKTISEVQSAVAQK
;
A
#
# COMPACT_ATOMS: atom_id res chain seq x y z
N MET A 1 -9.17 -53.59 -0.56
CA MET A 1 -8.10 -52.57 -0.46
C MET A 1 -8.75 -51.18 -0.63
N ILE A 2 -9.26 -50.58 0.45
CA ILE A 2 -9.93 -49.27 0.40
C ILE A 2 -8.85 -48.20 0.64
N ARG A 3 -8.56 -47.42 -0.39
CA ARG A 3 -7.46 -46.46 -0.42
C ARG A 3 -7.92 -45.14 0.21
N ASN A 4 -7.54 -44.92 1.47
CA ASN A 4 -7.85 -43.72 2.27
C ASN A 4 -7.20 -42.44 1.70
N HIS A 5 -7.86 -41.74 0.76
CA HIS A 5 -7.37 -40.50 0.13
C HIS A 5 -7.95 -39.23 0.78
N GLY A 6 -9.00 -39.35 1.60
CA GLY A 6 -9.69 -38.20 2.21
C GLY A 6 -8.90 -37.51 3.34
N SER A 7 -8.11 -38.27 4.11
CA SER A 7 -7.41 -37.73 5.29
C SER A 7 -6.26 -36.78 4.95
N ARG A 8 -5.70 -36.84 3.73
CA ARG A 8 -4.56 -36.00 3.32
C ARG A 8 -4.99 -34.60 2.86
N ALA A 9 -6.17 -34.48 2.25
CA ALA A 9 -6.71 -33.20 1.79
C ALA A 9 -7.15 -32.29 2.96
N ALA A 10 -7.72 -32.88 4.01
CA ALA A 10 -8.18 -32.14 5.19
C ALA A 10 -7.03 -31.47 5.96
N LEU A 11 -5.87 -32.13 6.03
CA LEU A 11 -4.68 -31.59 6.72
C LEU A 11 -4.06 -30.41 5.97
N ALA A 12 -4.06 -30.45 4.63
CA ALA A 12 -3.53 -29.36 3.80
C ALA A 12 -4.39 -28.09 3.89
N ALA A 13 -5.71 -28.23 3.92
CA ALA A 13 -6.63 -27.11 4.09
C ALA A 13 -6.47 -26.45 5.48
N GLY A 14 -6.35 -27.26 6.53
CA GLY A 14 -6.17 -26.76 7.91
C GLY A 14 -4.90 -25.92 8.08
N LEU A 15 -3.79 -26.33 7.46
CA LEU A 15 -2.51 -25.61 7.53
C LEU A 15 -2.53 -24.26 6.79
N LEU A 16 -3.26 -24.15 5.68
CA LEU A 16 -3.40 -22.90 4.93
C LEU A 16 -4.28 -21.87 5.67
N LEU A 17 -5.33 -22.34 6.34
CA LEU A 17 -6.20 -21.50 7.17
C LEU A 17 -5.45 -20.95 8.39
N THR A 18 -4.64 -21.78 9.07
CA THR A 18 -3.88 -21.31 10.24
C THR A 18 -2.78 -20.33 9.87
N LEU A 19 -2.07 -20.52 8.75
CA LEU A 19 -1.09 -19.53 8.26
C LEU A 19 -1.76 -18.19 7.92
N GLY A 20 -2.92 -18.20 7.26
CA GLY A 20 -3.64 -16.97 6.89
C GLY A 20 -4.16 -16.16 8.09
N LEU A 21 -4.52 -16.81 9.19
CA LEU A 21 -4.95 -16.11 10.41
C LEU A 21 -3.79 -15.45 11.15
N THR A 22 -2.58 -16.01 11.08
CA THR A 22 -1.41 -15.44 11.78
C THR A 22 -0.90 -14.13 11.17
N THR A 23 -1.10 -13.91 9.87
CA THR A 23 -0.68 -12.66 9.20
C THR A 23 -1.63 -11.49 9.44
N ALA A 24 -2.90 -11.76 9.78
CA ALA A 24 -3.89 -10.72 10.06
C ALA A 24 -3.73 -10.11 11.46
N CYS A 25 -3.09 -10.83 12.38
CA CYS A 25 -2.79 -10.37 13.74
C CYS A 25 -1.33 -9.93 13.90
N SER A 26 -0.71 -9.39 12.84
CA SER A 26 0.63 -8.82 12.95
C SER A 26 0.61 -7.74 14.03
N THR A 27 1.33 -7.97 15.13
CA THR A 27 1.56 -6.98 16.18
C THR A 27 2.43 -5.89 15.56
N GLY A 28 1.80 -4.88 14.94
CA GLY A 28 2.49 -3.87 14.13
C GLY A 28 3.83 -3.49 14.74
N GLN A 29 4.90 -4.02 14.15
CA GLN A 29 6.24 -3.77 14.67
C GLN A 29 6.51 -2.31 14.38
N SER A 30 6.60 -1.49 15.43
CA SER A 30 7.21 -0.18 15.32
C SER A 30 8.63 -0.42 14.84
N ALA A 31 8.88 -0.25 13.54
CA ALA A 31 10.22 -0.01 13.07
C ALA A 31 10.68 1.22 13.84
N GLY A 32 11.55 1.03 14.84
CA GLY A 32 12.25 2.15 15.44
C GLY A 32 12.83 2.93 14.28
N SER A 33 12.63 4.25 14.26
CA SER A 33 13.23 5.13 13.26
C SER A 33 14.73 4.85 13.27
N GLY A 34 15.17 3.96 12.39
CA GLY A 34 16.57 3.62 12.22
C GLY A 34 17.22 4.81 11.57
N ALA A 35 17.51 5.84 12.38
CA ALA A 35 18.64 6.68 12.13
C ALA A 35 19.83 5.73 11.91
N ASP A 36 20.49 5.86 10.76
CA ASP A 36 21.68 5.10 10.32
C ASP A 36 21.52 3.80 9.50
N ALA A 37 20.35 3.50 8.93
CA ALA A 37 20.37 2.73 7.68
C ALA A 37 20.70 3.70 6.53
N SER A 38 21.97 3.75 6.11
CA SER A 38 22.41 4.52 4.94
C SER A 38 21.73 3.95 3.67
N VAL A 39 20.51 4.41 3.41
CA VAL A 39 19.81 4.18 2.16
C VAL A 39 20.59 4.94 1.10
N ALA A 40 21.05 4.23 0.06
CA ALA A 40 21.77 4.86 -1.03
C ALA A 40 20.95 6.05 -1.57
N PRO A 41 21.55 7.24 -1.72
CA PRO A 41 20.82 8.40 -2.22
C PRO A 41 20.30 8.08 -3.63
N VAL A 42 18.98 8.16 -3.80
CA VAL A 42 18.38 8.02 -5.13
C VAL A 42 18.71 9.28 -5.90
N THR A 43 19.50 9.13 -6.98
CA THR A 43 19.87 10.24 -7.85
C THR A 43 18.82 10.37 -8.96
N GLY A 44 18.03 11.44 -8.92
CA GLY A 44 16.97 11.71 -9.90
C GLY A 44 15.76 12.39 -9.27
N LYS A 45 14.90 13.01 -10.10
CA LYS A 45 13.62 13.53 -9.61
C LYS A 45 12.70 12.36 -9.31
N ILE A 46 12.27 12.23 -8.06
CA ILE A 46 11.22 11.28 -7.68
C ILE A 46 9.89 11.92 -8.06
N SER A 47 9.11 11.22 -8.89
CA SER A 47 7.71 11.56 -9.16
C SER A 47 6.82 10.55 -8.44
N MET A 48 5.74 11.03 -7.82
CA MET A 48 4.78 10.20 -7.11
C MET A 48 3.36 10.69 -7.39
N THR A 49 2.43 9.76 -7.61
CA THR A 49 0.99 10.06 -7.70
C THR A 49 0.28 9.48 -6.47
N TYR A 50 -0.42 10.34 -5.73
CA TYR A 50 -1.22 9.99 -4.57
C TYR A 50 -2.70 10.03 -4.92
N LEU A 51 -3.34 8.84 -4.94
CA LEU A 51 -4.76 8.69 -5.26
C LEU A 51 -5.59 8.77 -3.98
N GLN A 52 -6.04 9.97 -3.66
CA GLN A 52 -6.81 10.31 -2.47
C GLN A 52 -8.25 9.79 -2.59
N LYS A 53 -8.76 9.08 -1.56
CA LYS A 53 -10.11 8.51 -1.57
C LYS A 53 -11.19 9.59 -1.68
N GLN A 54 -11.24 10.58 -0.78
CA GLN A 54 -12.19 11.70 -0.90
C GLN A 54 -11.45 13.00 -0.61
N GLY A 55 -11.77 14.07 -1.33
CA GLY A 55 -11.15 15.40 -1.15
C GLY A 55 -12.02 16.41 -0.39
N ASP A 56 -13.13 15.96 0.17
CA ASP A 56 -14.13 16.76 0.89
C ASP A 56 -14.23 16.39 2.38
N GLN A 57 -13.75 15.20 2.76
CA GLN A 57 -13.66 14.79 4.16
C GLN A 57 -12.33 15.27 4.76
N GLU A 58 -12.42 16.03 5.84
CA GLU A 58 -11.29 16.74 6.48
C GLU A 58 -10.07 15.84 6.74
N TYR A 59 -10.31 14.60 7.16
CA TYR A 59 -9.25 13.61 7.38
C TYR A 59 -8.36 13.43 6.14
N PHE A 60 -8.97 13.20 4.97
CA PHE A 60 -8.23 12.98 3.74
C PHE A 60 -7.65 14.27 3.17
N VAL A 61 -8.30 15.42 3.43
CA VAL A 61 -7.75 16.75 3.07
C VAL A 61 -6.45 17.00 3.80
N GLY A 62 -6.44 16.80 5.12
CA GLY A 62 -5.25 16.93 5.96
C GLY A 62 -4.13 15.97 5.55
N GLU A 63 -4.47 14.71 5.25
CA GLU A 63 -3.51 13.72 4.76
C GLU A 63 -2.85 14.16 3.45
N ALA A 64 -3.63 14.60 2.46
CA ALA A 64 -3.11 15.09 1.19
C ALA A 64 -2.28 16.37 1.35
N ALA A 65 -2.67 17.27 2.25
CA ALA A 65 -1.92 18.47 2.56
C ALA A 65 -0.56 18.14 3.22
N GLY A 66 -0.54 17.23 4.18
CA GLY A 66 0.69 16.76 4.83
C GLY A 66 1.63 16.07 3.84
N ALA A 67 1.09 15.24 2.95
CA ALA A 67 1.87 14.60 1.89
C ALA A 67 2.51 15.63 0.94
N LYS A 68 1.75 16.65 0.51
CA LYS A 68 2.27 17.75 -0.33
C LYS A 68 3.37 18.53 0.38
N ALA A 69 3.19 18.87 1.65
CA ALA A 69 4.18 19.60 2.43
C ALA A 69 5.50 18.80 2.53
N LYS A 70 5.42 17.52 2.90
CA LYS A 70 6.63 16.67 2.99
C LYS A 70 7.28 16.42 1.63
N ALA A 71 6.50 16.27 0.56
CA ALA A 71 7.03 16.15 -0.79
C ALA A 71 7.82 17.39 -1.21
N ALA A 72 7.32 18.59 -0.92
CA ALA A 72 8.01 19.84 -1.18
C ALA A 72 9.33 19.95 -0.38
N GLU A 73 9.33 19.54 0.90
CA GLU A 73 10.56 19.49 1.73
C GLU A 73 11.62 18.54 1.14
N LEU A 74 11.19 17.42 0.54
CA LEU A 74 12.08 16.38 0.00
C LEU A 74 12.42 16.58 -1.48
N GLY A 75 11.85 17.57 -2.16
CA GLY A 75 12.02 17.78 -3.60
C GLY A 75 11.36 16.71 -4.48
N VAL A 76 10.32 16.04 -3.97
CA VAL A 76 9.52 15.05 -4.69
C VAL A 76 8.42 15.75 -5.48
N ASP A 77 8.25 15.38 -6.75
CA ASP A 77 7.14 15.84 -7.57
C ASP A 77 5.87 15.01 -7.26
N LEU A 78 5.00 15.54 -6.41
CA LEU A 78 3.79 14.86 -5.95
C LEU A 78 2.54 15.37 -6.67
N LYS A 79 1.90 14.50 -7.44
CA LYS A 79 0.55 14.70 -7.98
C LYS A 79 -0.50 14.08 -7.05
N VAL A 80 -1.41 14.89 -6.51
CA VAL A 80 -2.57 14.38 -5.76
C VAL A 80 -3.80 14.34 -6.66
N VAL A 81 -4.48 13.21 -6.69
CA VAL A 81 -5.73 13.01 -7.43
C VAL A 81 -6.84 12.64 -6.47
N ASN A 82 -7.91 13.43 -6.43
CA ASN A 82 -9.12 13.10 -5.68
C ASN A 82 -10.00 12.14 -6.49
N LEU A 83 -10.18 10.93 -5.98
CA LEU A 83 -10.99 9.87 -6.59
C LEU A 83 -12.49 10.02 -6.30
N GLY A 84 -12.84 10.62 -5.17
CA GLY A 84 -14.21 10.56 -4.65
C GLY A 84 -14.64 9.10 -4.42
N SER A 85 -15.90 8.79 -4.69
CA SER A 85 -16.44 7.45 -4.47
C SER A 85 -16.36 6.54 -5.71
N ASP A 86 -15.61 6.96 -6.74
CA ASP A 86 -15.57 6.27 -8.03
C ASP A 86 -14.43 5.23 -8.09
N ALA A 87 -14.82 3.96 -8.01
CA ALA A 87 -13.89 2.84 -8.13
C ALA A 87 -13.31 2.71 -9.55
N ASN A 88 -14.07 3.03 -10.60
CA ASN A 88 -13.57 2.96 -11.98
C ASN A 88 -12.51 4.03 -12.22
N LYS A 89 -12.71 5.24 -11.68
CA LYS A 89 -11.73 6.31 -11.71
C LYS A 89 -10.42 5.89 -11.06
N THR A 90 -10.46 5.13 -9.96
CA THR A 90 -9.26 4.56 -9.32
C THR A 90 -8.42 3.78 -10.33
N ILE A 91 -9.05 2.88 -11.10
CA ILE A 91 -8.34 2.05 -12.09
C ILE A 91 -7.74 2.92 -13.20
N SER A 92 -8.50 3.85 -13.76
CA SER A 92 -8.02 4.74 -14.82
C SER A 92 -6.85 5.62 -14.35
N GLU A 93 -6.89 6.11 -13.12
CA GLU A 93 -5.84 6.95 -12.55
C GLU A 93 -4.59 6.15 -12.18
N VAL A 94 -4.72 4.91 -11.69
CA VAL A 94 -3.57 4.00 -11.50
C VAL A 94 -2.89 3.72 -12.83
N GLN A 95 -3.65 3.38 -13.87
CA GLN A 95 -3.11 3.13 -15.20
C GLN A 95 -2.39 4.37 -15.76
N SER A 96 -3.01 5.55 -15.59
CA SER A 96 -2.42 6.82 -16.03
C SER A 96 -1.13 7.15 -15.27
N ALA A 97 -1.09 6.91 -13.96
CA ALA A 97 0.09 7.16 -13.13
C ALA A 97 1.26 6.24 -13.52
N VAL A 98 1.00 4.96 -13.80
CA VAL A 98 2.04 4.00 -14.23
C VAL A 98 2.54 4.29 -15.65
N ALA A 99 1.68 4.81 -16.53
CA ALA A 99 2.05 5.14 -17.90
C ALA A 99 2.94 6.39 -18.01
N GLN A 100 2.96 7.26 -16.99
CA GLN A 100 3.85 8.42 -16.92
C GLN A 100 5.27 7.95 -16.60
N LYS A 101 6.18 8.10 -17.58
CA LYS A 101 7.61 7.77 -17.46
C LYS A 101 8.45 9.01 -17.26
#